data_AF-A0A3A1XPA5-F1
#
_entry.id   AF-A0A3A1XPA5-F1
#
_cell.length_a   1.000
_cell.length_b   1.000
_cell.length_c   1.000
_cell.angle_alpha   90.00
_cell.angle_beta   90.00
_cell.angle_gamma   90.00
#
_symmetry.space_group_name_H-M   'P 1'
#
loop_
_entity.id
_entity.type
_entity.pdbx_description
1 polymer ?
#
loop_
_entity_poly.entity_id
_entity_poly.type
_entity_poly.pdbx_seq_one_letter_code
_entity_poly.pdbx_strand_id
1 'polypeptide(L)'
;MSDTNNVEQDSSEQVFTDTVVENTTSEDDSLEKSGSNNTNSARTNALQHIVGWKQQYQAQLSPSPLEDITQLAAQLELTHAHPSGIAQLFASGKVTLKSLFRDAGMLRAAGRRLDRVFEDRDAKAHESGVSELSLIVGVASWNGNHVPVLTYPVKVVRDTNQDE
;
A
#
# COMPACT_ATOMS: atom_id res chain seq x y z
N MET A 1 40.09 -52.34 -34.86
CA MET A 1 38.97 -52.45 -33.91
C MET A 1 38.39 -51.05 -33.85
N SER A 2 37.53 -50.62 -34.80
CA SER A 2 36.15 -51.08 -35.06
C SER A 2 35.30 -50.94 -33.80
N ASP A 3 34.12 -50.33 -33.74
CA ASP A 3 33.30 -49.43 -34.57
C ASP A 3 32.04 -49.16 -33.71
N THR A 4 31.26 -48.12 -34.04
CA THR A 4 29.80 -47.92 -33.73
C THR A 4 29.41 -47.60 -32.27
N ASN A 5 28.38 -46.81 -31.91
CA ASN A 5 27.31 -46.02 -32.55
C ASN A 5 26.77 -45.10 -31.41
N ASN A 6 26.57 -43.78 -31.60
CA ASN A 6 25.37 -43.06 -32.07
C ASN A 6 24.11 -43.19 -31.20
N VAL A 7 23.29 -42.11 -31.22
CA VAL A 7 21.90 -41.91 -30.74
C VAL A 7 21.81 -41.21 -29.37
N GLU A 8 21.17 -40.06 -29.13
CA GLU A 8 20.42 -39.07 -29.93
C GLU A 8 20.17 -37.82 -29.03
N GLN A 9 20.29 -36.63 -29.61
CA GLN A 9 19.35 -35.48 -29.57
C GLN A 9 18.63 -35.06 -28.26
N ASP A 10 18.82 -33.81 -27.80
CA ASP A 10 18.17 -32.55 -28.25
C ASP A 10 16.93 -32.21 -27.41
N SER A 11 16.95 -31.05 -26.77
CA SER A 11 15.77 -30.29 -26.33
C SER A 11 16.22 -28.87 -26.00
N SER A 12 16.51 -28.12 -27.07
CA SER A 12 16.60 -26.66 -27.02
C SER A 12 15.21 -26.07 -26.80
N GLU A 13 15.11 -25.14 -25.84
CA GLU A 13 13.87 -24.44 -25.49
C GLU A 13 13.26 -23.73 -26.71
N GLN A 14 11.97 -23.97 -26.90
CA GLN A 14 11.15 -23.55 -28.03
C GLN A 14 11.03 -22.02 -28.11
N VAL A 15 11.64 -21.44 -29.14
CA VAL A 15 11.35 -20.10 -29.64
C VAL A 15 10.05 -20.18 -30.45
N PHE A 16 8.95 -19.64 -29.93
CA PHE A 16 7.73 -19.44 -30.71
C PHE A 16 7.94 -18.26 -31.67
N THR A 17 8.37 -18.55 -32.90
CA THR A 17 8.26 -17.62 -34.03
C THR A 17 6.89 -17.80 -34.68
N ASP A 18 6.03 -16.81 -34.53
CA ASP A 18 4.77 -16.74 -35.26
C ASP A 18 5.08 -16.58 -36.75
N THR A 19 4.62 -17.56 -37.53
CA THR A 19 4.91 -17.71 -38.96
C THR A 19 4.10 -16.68 -39.74
N VAL A 20 4.78 -15.73 -40.38
CA VAL A 20 4.18 -14.81 -41.34
C VAL A 20 3.87 -15.59 -42.62
N VAL A 21 2.59 -15.83 -42.87
CA VAL A 21 2.09 -16.36 -44.15
C VAL A 21 2.17 -15.23 -45.18
N GLU A 22 3.07 -15.36 -46.15
CA GLU A 22 3.05 -14.56 -47.38
C GLU A 22 1.78 -14.88 -48.17
N ASN A 23 0.93 -13.88 -48.37
CA ASN A 23 -0.05 -13.90 -49.45
C ASN A 23 0.25 -12.73 -50.37
N THR A 24 0.75 -13.06 -51.56
CA THR A 24 0.90 -12.13 -52.67
C THR A 24 -0.49 -11.75 -53.19
N THR A 25 -0.70 -10.46 -53.48
CA THR A 25 -1.40 -9.93 -54.67
C THR A 25 -2.03 -8.56 -54.38
N SER A 26 -1.72 -7.62 -55.28
CA SER A 26 -2.40 -6.35 -55.58
C SER A 26 -1.98 -5.09 -54.83
N GLU A 27 -1.19 -4.31 -55.56
CA GLU A 27 -0.93 -2.88 -55.42
C GLU A 27 -2.25 -2.08 -55.47
N ASP A 28 -2.85 -1.71 -54.32
CA ASP A 28 -3.69 -0.51 -54.15
C ASP A 28 -4.14 -0.33 -52.67
N ASP A 29 -3.25 0.10 -51.75
CA ASP A 29 -3.66 0.42 -50.36
C ASP A 29 -2.74 1.46 -49.64
N SER A 30 -2.04 2.29 -50.40
CA SER A 30 -1.03 3.20 -49.85
C SER A 30 -1.59 4.52 -49.29
N LEU A 31 -2.91 4.72 -49.28
CA LEU A 31 -3.53 5.99 -48.88
C LEU A 31 -4.28 5.98 -47.53
N GLU A 32 -4.69 4.82 -46.99
CA GLU A 32 -5.40 4.78 -45.69
C GLU A 32 -4.50 4.53 -44.47
N LYS A 33 -3.28 4.02 -44.67
CA LYS A 33 -2.37 3.65 -43.57
C LYS A 33 -1.75 4.84 -42.83
N SER A 34 -1.71 6.02 -43.46
CA SER A 34 -1.10 7.23 -42.90
C SER A 34 -1.96 7.89 -41.80
N GLY A 35 -3.29 7.83 -41.93
CA GLY A 35 -4.22 8.39 -40.94
C GLY A 35 -4.24 7.62 -39.62
N SER A 36 -4.22 6.28 -39.69
CA SER A 36 -4.27 5.39 -38.51
C SER A 36 -3.02 5.50 -37.63
N ASN A 37 -1.83 5.64 -38.24
CA ASN A 37 -0.57 5.80 -37.52
C ASN A 37 -0.51 7.14 -36.75
N ASN A 38 -1.08 8.20 -37.32
CA ASN A 38 -1.09 9.52 -36.70
C ASN A 38 -2.07 9.58 -35.52
N THR A 39 -3.25 8.95 -35.65
CA THR A 39 -4.22 8.86 -34.55
C THR A 39 -3.73 8.00 -33.41
N ASN A 40 -3.03 6.90 -33.70
CA ASN A 40 -2.43 6.07 -32.65
C ASN A 40 -1.30 6.81 -31.93
N SER A 41 -0.46 7.54 -32.66
CA SER A 41 0.62 8.35 -32.09
C SER A 41 0.09 9.51 -31.23
N ALA A 42 -0.99 10.18 -31.65
CA ALA A 42 -1.62 11.23 -30.86
C ALA A 42 -2.23 10.66 -29.56
N ARG A 43 -2.86 9.48 -29.64
CA ARG A 43 -3.45 8.79 -28.48
C ARG A 43 -2.37 8.34 -27.48
N THR A 44 -1.26 7.78 -27.95
CA THR A 44 -0.15 7.38 -27.07
C THR A 44 0.49 8.58 -26.38
N ASN A 45 0.69 9.69 -27.10
CA ASN A 45 1.18 10.94 -26.50
C ASN A 45 0.22 11.49 -25.44
N ALA A 46 -1.09 11.49 -25.70
CA ALA A 46 -2.09 11.93 -24.72
C ALA A 46 -2.09 11.04 -23.47
N LEU A 47 -1.95 9.72 -23.62
CA LEU A 47 -1.83 8.78 -22.50
C LEU A 47 -0.55 9.03 -21.69
N GLN A 48 0.59 9.23 -22.36
CA GLN A 48 1.85 9.56 -21.70
C GLN A 48 1.75 10.87 -20.91
N HIS A 49 1.06 11.87 -21.46
CA HIS A 49 0.84 13.14 -20.77
C HIS A 49 0.00 12.97 -19.49
N ILE A 50 -1.07 12.15 -19.54
CA ILE A 50 -1.90 11.85 -18.35
C ILE A 50 -1.10 11.08 -17.30
N VAL A 51 -0.29 10.10 -17.71
CA VAL A 51 0.59 9.35 -16.80
C VAL A 51 1.64 10.27 -16.16
N GLY A 52 2.29 11.13 -16.95
CA GLY A 52 3.27 12.09 -16.46
C GLY A 52 2.68 13.11 -15.50
N TRP A 53 1.51 13.67 -15.84
CA TRP A 53 0.77 14.57 -14.95
C TRP A 53 0.41 13.87 -13.62
N LYS A 54 -0.12 12.64 -13.66
CA LYS A 54 -0.45 11.87 -12.46
C LYS A 54 0.78 11.66 -11.58
N GLN A 55 1.91 11.26 -12.16
CA GLN A 55 3.16 11.04 -11.42
C GLN A 55 3.66 12.34 -10.78
N GLN A 56 3.61 13.45 -11.52
CA GLN A 56 4.05 14.75 -11.02
C GLN A 56 3.12 15.30 -9.92
N TYR A 57 1.82 15.05 -10.03
CA TYR A 57 0.85 15.37 -8.98
C TYR A 57 1.09 14.52 -7.72
N GLN A 58 1.24 13.19 -7.87
CA GLN A 58 1.55 12.30 -6.76
C GLN A 58 2.86 12.67 -6.04
N ALA A 59 3.88 13.09 -6.78
CA ALA A 59 5.14 13.55 -6.20
C ALA A 59 5.02 14.85 -5.39
N GLN A 60 3.97 15.64 -5.61
CA GLN A 60 3.70 16.87 -4.85
C GLN A 60 2.82 16.61 -3.61
N LEU A 61 2.11 15.49 -3.55
CA LEU A 61 1.36 15.11 -2.37
C LEU A 61 2.33 14.61 -1.30
N SER A 62 2.18 15.11 -0.08
CA SER A 62 2.77 14.41 1.06
C SER A 62 2.13 13.03 1.13
N PRO A 63 2.94 11.96 1.19
CA PRO A 63 2.40 10.62 1.21
C PRO A 63 1.47 10.44 2.42
N SER A 64 0.37 9.72 2.18
CA SER A 64 -0.68 9.59 3.17
C SER A 64 -0.30 8.55 4.22
N PRO A 65 -0.68 8.73 5.50
CA PRO A 65 -0.56 7.67 6.50
C PRO A 65 -1.26 6.35 6.13
N LEU A 66 -2.21 6.39 5.19
CA LEU A 66 -2.86 5.20 4.62
C LEU A 66 -2.03 4.52 3.53
N GLU A 67 -1.09 5.23 2.90
CA GLU A 67 -0.15 4.68 1.95
C GLU A 67 1.07 4.09 2.67
N ASP A 68 1.48 4.69 3.79
CA ASP A 68 2.58 4.20 4.61
C ASP A 68 2.41 4.63 6.07
N ILE A 69 2.21 3.66 6.96
CA ILE A 69 2.03 3.90 8.39
C ILE A 69 3.30 4.46 9.05
N THR A 70 4.49 4.23 8.47
CA THR A 70 5.76 4.71 9.06
C THR A 70 5.90 6.23 9.03
N GLN A 71 5.03 6.91 8.29
CA GLN A 71 4.98 8.37 8.18
C GLN A 71 4.17 9.03 9.29
N LEU A 72 3.45 8.25 10.10
CA LEU A 72 2.80 8.76 11.30
C LEU A 72 3.85 9.25 12.29
N ALA A 73 3.76 10.52 12.67
CA ALA A 73 4.65 11.11 13.68
C ALA A 73 4.44 10.46 15.06
N ALA A 74 3.22 10.02 15.36
CA ALA A 74 2.88 9.36 16.60
C ALA A 74 1.91 8.19 16.37
N GLN A 75 2.19 7.06 17.04
CA GLN A 75 1.30 5.91 17.08
C GLN A 75 1.39 5.16 18.41
N LEU A 76 0.34 4.42 18.76
CA LEU A 76 0.34 3.47 19.87
C LEU A 76 0.26 2.04 19.33
N GLU A 77 1.37 1.32 19.42
CA GLU A 77 1.41 -0.10 19.05
C GLU A 77 0.88 -1.01 20.17
N LEU A 78 0.06 -1.99 19.78
CA LEU A 78 -0.53 -2.98 20.67
C LEU A 78 0.24 -4.31 20.71
N THR A 79 1.46 -4.38 20.16
CA THR A 79 2.29 -5.60 20.08
C THR A 79 2.50 -6.27 21.44
N HIS A 80 2.60 -5.48 22.52
CA HIS A 80 2.79 -5.97 23.88
C HIS A 80 1.51 -5.89 24.72
N ALA A 81 0.36 -5.64 24.09
CA ALA A 81 -0.90 -5.63 24.82
C ALA A 81 -1.29 -7.05 25.24
N HIS A 82 -1.89 -7.15 26.41
CA HIS A 82 -2.33 -8.39 27.01
C HIS A 82 -3.44 -9.02 26.14
N PRO A 83 -3.36 -10.32 25.78
CA PRO A 83 -4.31 -10.96 24.88
C PRO A 83 -5.77 -10.85 25.35
N SER A 84 -6.01 -10.96 26.66
CA SER A 84 -7.36 -10.78 27.21
C SER A 84 -7.90 -9.36 27.04
N GLY A 85 -7.04 -8.34 27.05
CA GLY A 85 -7.46 -6.95 26.81
C GLY A 85 -7.82 -6.73 25.34
N ILE A 86 -7.03 -7.29 24.42
CA ILE A 86 -7.34 -7.29 22.98
C ILE A 86 -8.66 -8.04 22.70
N ALA A 87 -8.83 -9.22 23.30
CA ALA A 87 -10.06 -9.99 23.17
C ALA A 87 -11.28 -9.20 23.69
N GLN A 88 -11.13 -8.51 24.82
CA GLN A 88 -12.18 -7.63 25.35
C GLN A 88 -12.50 -6.47 24.40
N LEU A 89 -11.48 -5.85 23.81
CA LEU A 89 -11.67 -4.78 22.83
C LEU A 89 -12.52 -5.26 21.65
N PHE A 90 -12.21 -6.42 21.07
CA PHE A 90 -12.96 -6.97 19.94
C PHE A 90 -14.33 -7.51 20.33
N ALA A 91 -14.49 -8.10 21.52
CA ALA A 91 -15.76 -8.66 21.97
C ALA A 91 -16.76 -7.60 22.45
N SER A 92 -16.29 -6.54 23.12
CA SER A 92 -17.14 -5.54 23.75
C SER A 92 -17.09 -4.15 23.10
N GLY A 93 -16.17 -3.93 22.15
CA GLY A 93 -15.97 -2.65 21.48
C GLY A 93 -15.32 -1.57 22.35
N LYS A 94 -14.97 -1.87 23.61
CA LYS A 94 -14.35 -0.93 24.55
C LYS A 94 -13.35 -1.62 25.46
N VAL A 95 -12.30 -0.92 25.83
CA VAL A 95 -11.27 -1.44 26.73
C VAL A 95 -10.56 -0.28 27.43
N THR A 96 -10.05 -0.52 28.64
CA THR A 96 -9.19 0.45 29.32
C THR A 96 -7.73 0.19 28.97
N LEU A 97 -6.92 1.25 28.96
CA LEU A 97 -5.48 1.12 28.68
C LEU A 97 -4.78 0.19 29.68
N LYS A 98 -5.24 0.16 30.95
CA LYS A 98 -4.77 -0.76 32.00
C LYS A 98 -5.08 -2.24 31.71
N SER A 99 -6.18 -2.54 31.01
CA SER A 99 -6.50 -3.92 30.60
C SER A 99 -5.61 -4.36 29.43
N LEU A 100 -5.25 -3.43 28.55
CA LEU A 100 -4.31 -3.66 27.45
C LEU A 100 -2.86 -3.78 27.97
N PHE A 101 -2.39 -2.91 28.84
CA PHE A 101 -1.01 -2.93 29.34
C PHE A 101 -1.01 -3.17 30.86
N ARG A 102 -0.75 -4.42 31.25
CA ARG A 102 -0.76 -4.84 32.66
C ARG A 102 0.49 -4.46 33.43
N ASP A 103 1.63 -4.42 32.75
CA ASP A 103 2.88 -3.97 33.35
C ASP A 103 2.86 -2.45 33.57
N ALA A 104 3.25 -2.00 34.76
CA ALA A 104 3.18 -0.59 35.13
C ALA A 104 4.12 0.30 34.29
N GLY A 105 5.29 -0.23 33.92
CA GLY A 105 6.23 0.46 33.05
C GLY A 105 5.67 0.62 31.63
N MET A 106 5.14 -0.46 31.07
CA MET A 106 4.48 -0.43 29.76
C MET A 106 3.23 0.42 29.75
N LEU A 107 2.41 0.41 30.79
CA LEU A 107 1.22 1.25 30.91
C LEU A 107 1.59 2.74 30.89
N ARG A 108 2.61 3.14 31.65
CA ARG A 108 3.12 4.52 31.64
C ARG A 108 3.68 4.91 30.27
N ALA A 109 4.43 4.01 29.63
CA ALA A 109 4.95 4.25 28.28
C ALA A 109 3.84 4.36 27.23
N ALA A 110 2.82 3.50 27.32
CA ALA A 110 1.64 3.53 26.46
C ALA A 110 0.85 4.82 26.64
N GLY A 111 0.66 5.28 27.89
CA GLY A 111 0.04 6.57 28.19
C GLY A 111 0.77 7.73 27.51
N ARG A 112 2.10 7.81 27.67
CA ARG A 112 2.92 8.83 27.00
C ARG A 112 2.85 8.78 25.47
N ARG A 113 2.82 7.57 24.88
CA ARG A 113 2.66 7.41 23.44
C ARG A 113 1.30 7.90 22.97
N LEU A 114 0.25 7.58 23.74
CA LEU A 114 -1.11 8.02 23.46
C LEU A 114 -1.26 9.54 23.60
N ASP A 115 -0.57 10.16 24.57
CA ASP A 115 -0.54 11.62 24.68
C ASP A 115 0.08 12.30 23.46
N ARG A 116 1.19 11.77 22.92
CA ARG A 116 1.74 12.27 21.65
C ARG A 116 0.80 12.07 20.47
N VAL A 117 0.06 10.96 20.43
CA VAL A 117 -0.97 10.73 19.40
C VAL A 117 -2.05 11.80 19.47
N PHE A 118 -2.45 12.23 20.68
CA PHE A 118 -3.39 13.33 20.84
C PHE A 118 -2.79 14.68 20.41
N GLU A 119 -1.55 14.98 20.79
CA GLU A 119 -0.87 16.21 20.36
C GLU A 119 -0.78 16.29 18.83
N ASP A 120 -0.38 15.20 18.16
CA ASP A 120 -0.30 15.13 16.69
C ASP A 120 -1.68 15.24 16.05
N ARG A 121 -2.70 14.56 16.59
CA ARG A 121 -4.08 14.67 16.15
C ARG A 121 -4.58 16.13 16.21
N ASP A 122 -4.31 16.81 17.32
CA ASP A 122 -4.79 18.18 17.53
C ASP A 122 -4.02 19.18 16.64
N ALA A 123 -2.72 18.96 16.43
CA ALA A 123 -1.93 19.70 15.44
C ALA A 123 -2.48 19.50 14.01
N LYS A 124 -2.80 18.26 13.63
CA LYS A 124 -3.43 17.95 12.33
C LYS A 124 -4.82 18.57 12.19
N ALA A 125 -5.60 18.62 13.26
CA ALA A 125 -6.89 19.31 13.27
C ALA A 125 -6.72 20.80 13.02
N HIS A 126 -5.67 21.41 13.59
CA HIS A 126 -5.37 22.83 13.40
C HIS A 126 -4.90 23.14 11.98
N GLU A 127 -4.05 22.29 11.40
CA GLU A 127 -3.50 22.48 10.04
C GLU A 127 -4.53 22.21 8.93
N SER A 128 -5.33 21.14 9.08
CA SER A 128 -6.17 20.61 8.00
C SER A 128 -7.68 20.69 8.28
N GLY A 129 -8.08 21.09 9.49
CA GLY A 129 -9.48 21.16 9.93
C GLY A 129 -10.13 19.81 10.25
N VAL A 130 -9.46 18.68 9.97
CA VAL A 130 -10.00 17.33 10.16
C VAL A 130 -8.96 16.45 10.86
N SER A 131 -9.35 15.79 11.94
CA SER A 131 -8.52 14.75 12.56
C SER A 131 -9.35 13.66 13.23
N GLU A 132 -9.00 12.42 12.93
CA GLU A 132 -9.64 11.22 13.47
C GLU A 132 -8.57 10.22 13.88
N LEU A 133 -8.90 9.38 14.86
CA LEU A 133 -8.07 8.27 15.28
C LEU A 133 -8.66 6.96 14.75
N SER A 134 -7.79 6.11 14.23
CA SER A 134 -8.17 4.81 13.70
C SER A 134 -7.31 3.72 14.32
N LEU A 135 -7.94 2.60 14.66
CA LEU A 135 -7.27 1.35 15.00
C LEU A 135 -6.93 0.61 13.70
N ILE A 136 -5.66 0.24 13.55
CA ILE A 136 -5.19 -0.57 12.43
C ILE A 136 -5.11 -2.03 12.87
N VAL A 137 -5.70 -2.91 12.07
CA VAL A 137 -5.67 -4.37 12.26
C VAL A 137 -4.89 -4.97 11.10
N GLY A 138 -3.62 -5.24 11.34
CA GLY A 138 -2.70 -5.79 10.35
C GLY A 138 -2.10 -4.72 9.44
N VAL A 139 -0.82 -4.92 9.12
CA VAL A 139 -0.04 -4.08 8.20
C VAL A 139 0.56 -5.00 7.15
N ALA A 140 0.30 -4.71 5.88
CA ALA A 140 0.94 -5.40 4.77
C ALA A 140 2.25 -4.69 4.44
N SER A 141 3.32 -5.46 4.33
CA SER A 141 4.64 -4.94 3.96
C SER A 141 5.05 -5.41 2.57
N TRP A 142 5.42 -4.48 1.68
CA TRP A 142 5.93 -4.78 0.34
C TRP A 142 6.96 -3.72 -0.05
N ASN A 143 8.13 -4.15 -0.56
CA ASN A 143 9.19 -3.25 -1.03
C ASN A 143 9.56 -2.12 -0.05
N GLY A 144 9.47 -2.37 1.26
CA GLY A 144 9.74 -1.37 2.31
C GLY A 144 8.56 -0.46 2.66
N ASN A 145 7.44 -0.55 1.94
CA ASN A 145 6.22 0.18 2.24
C ASN A 145 5.33 -0.59 3.24
N HIS A 146 4.71 0.12 4.19
CA HIS A 146 3.89 -0.48 5.25
C HIS A 146 2.45 0.04 5.20
N VAL A 147 1.56 -0.72 4.57
CA VAL A 147 0.19 -0.30 4.29
C VAL A 147 -0.77 -0.89 5.33
N PRO A 148 -1.66 -0.11 5.96
CA PRO A 148 -2.72 -0.66 6.81
C PRO A 148 -3.68 -1.52 6.00
N VAL A 149 -3.94 -2.75 6.48
CA VAL A 149 -4.87 -3.69 5.79
C VAL A 149 -6.31 -3.38 6.15
N LEU A 150 -6.57 -3.09 7.42
CA LEU A 150 -7.91 -2.85 7.95
C LEU A 150 -7.86 -1.72 8.96
N THR A 151 -8.74 -0.74 8.81
CA THR A 151 -8.85 0.42 9.69
C THR A 151 -10.25 0.49 10.29
N TYR A 152 -10.31 0.79 11.59
CA TYR A 152 -11.56 1.02 12.31
C TYR A 152 -11.50 2.38 13.01
N PRO A 153 -12.51 3.25 12.86
CA PRO A 153 -12.55 4.49 13.61
C PRO A 153 -12.67 4.17 15.10
N VAL A 154 -11.89 4.86 15.93
CA VAL A 154 -11.90 4.67 17.38
C VAL A 154 -11.96 5.99 18.11
N LYS A 155 -12.61 5.97 19.28
CA LYS A 155 -12.64 7.10 20.21
C LYS A 155 -11.87 6.72 21.45
N VAL A 156 -10.94 7.59 21.83
CA VAL A 156 -10.16 7.45 23.05
C VAL A 156 -10.64 8.52 24.02
N VAL A 157 -11.10 8.09 25.19
CA VAL A 157 -11.60 8.97 26.24
C VAL A 157 -10.57 8.97 27.37
N ARG A 158 -10.11 10.17 27.76
CA ARG A 158 -9.31 10.36 28.97
C ARG A 158 -10.27 10.40 30.16
N ASP A 159 -10.05 9.54 31.14
CA ASP A 159 -10.80 9.60 32.39
C ASP A 159 -10.15 10.67 33.28
N THR A 160 -10.76 11.84 33.36
CA THR A 160 -10.25 12.98 34.13
C THR A 160 -10.51 12.85 35.63
N ASN A 161 -11.14 11.76 36.09
CA ASN A 161 -11.57 11.58 37.47
C ASN A 161 -10.63 10.66 38.29
N GLN A 162 -9.39 10.45 37.85
CA GLN A 162 -8.47 9.50 38.49
C GLN A 162 -7.27 10.17 39.18
N ASP A 163 -7.24 11.50 39.23
CA ASP A 163 -6.20 12.32 39.86
C ASP A 163 -6.68 13.03 41.17
N GLU A 164 -7.65 12.44 41.90
CA GLU A 164 -7.96 12.78 43.31
C GLU A 164 -7.70 11.60 44.25
#